data_AF-A0A1G9E4I7-F1
#
_entry.id   AF-A0A1G9E4I7-F1
#
_cell.length_a   1.000
_cell.length_b   1.000
_cell.length_c   1.000
_cell.angle_alpha   90.00
_cell.angle_beta   90.00
_cell.angle_gamma   90.00
#
_symmetry.space_group_name_H-M   'P 1'
#
loop_
_entity.id
_entity.type
_entity.pdbx_description
1 polymer ?
#
loop_
_entity_poly.entity_id
_entity_poly.type
_entity_poly.pdbx_seq_one_letter_code
_entity_poly.pdbx_strand_id
1 'polypeptide(L)'
;MESFIEQFMGINDVVNDLVWGWPLLFLIVGTGAFVMVRTGFVPITKFGYAMKQTFFKMFAKEQVGEGEVTAFQAVSTALAAAVGTGNIAGVGTAIAIGGPGAVFWMWLAAVVGMATKYAEVVLSIEYREKTEDGRYVGGPMYYLDTGAKKKWLAVLFAIFGTTATFGIGNMVQSNSVADSLNTTFNIDPLITGLVLAVAVALVTIGGIKQIGRVTSVLVPFMAAVYILGGLLIIFLNIELVPAAFGVIF
;
A
#
# COMPACT_ATOMS: atom_id res chain seq x y z
N MET A 1 -23.98 29.90 5.69
CA MET A 1 -23.36 28.57 5.91
C MET A 1 -23.25 27.81 4.59
N GLU A 2 -24.32 27.75 3.79
CA GLU A 2 -24.31 27.18 2.42
C GLU A 2 -23.29 27.84 1.49
N SER A 3 -23.26 29.18 1.40
CA SER A 3 -22.27 29.89 0.56
C SER A 3 -20.80 29.64 0.97
N PHE A 4 -20.52 29.38 2.25
CA PHE A 4 -19.17 29.02 2.71
C PHE A 4 -18.82 27.57 2.31
N ILE A 5 -19.79 26.66 2.42
CA ILE A 5 -19.63 25.25 2.00
C ILE A 5 -19.43 25.18 0.49
N GLU A 6 -20.19 25.93 -0.30
CA GLU A 6 -20.03 25.98 -1.76
C GLU A 6 -18.66 26.54 -2.17
N GLN A 7 -18.21 27.63 -1.52
CA GLN A 7 -16.86 28.17 -1.78
C GLN A 7 -15.76 27.18 -1.38
N PHE A 8 -15.93 26.49 -0.25
CA PHE A 8 -15.00 25.46 0.20
C PHE A 8 -14.95 24.27 -0.77
N MET A 9 -16.12 23.80 -1.23
CA MET A 9 -16.22 22.74 -2.22
C MET A 9 -15.61 23.14 -3.55
N GLY A 10 -15.87 24.36 -4.05
CA GLY A 10 -15.29 24.85 -5.29
C GLY A 10 -13.76 24.93 -5.25
N ILE A 11 -13.17 25.33 -4.12
CA ILE A 11 -11.71 25.28 -3.93
C ILE A 11 -11.21 23.83 -3.89
N ASN A 12 -11.92 22.96 -3.18
CA ASN A 12 -11.59 21.54 -3.09
C ASN A 12 -11.62 20.85 -4.46
N ASP A 13 -12.56 21.20 -5.34
CA ASP A 13 -12.65 20.62 -6.68
C ASP A 13 -11.45 21.02 -7.55
N VAL A 14 -11.05 22.29 -7.54
CA VAL A 14 -9.84 22.75 -8.24
C VAL A 14 -8.59 22.06 -7.70
N VAL A 15 -8.49 21.91 -6.38
CA VAL A 15 -7.37 21.18 -5.75
C VAL A 15 -7.41 19.71 -6.14
N ASN A 16 -8.58 19.07 -6.16
CA ASN A 16 -8.71 17.67 -6.56
C ASN A 16 -8.37 17.47 -8.03
N ASP A 17 -8.76 18.37 -8.92
CA ASP A 17 -8.39 18.29 -10.33
C ASP A 17 -6.88 18.43 -10.55
N LEU A 18 -6.21 19.27 -9.75
CA LEU A 18 -4.76 19.42 -9.83
C LEU A 18 -4.01 18.24 -9.19
N VAL A 19 -4.46 17.81 -8.00
CA VAL A 19 -3.82 16.77 -7.20
C VAL A 19 -4.13 15.38 -7.74
N TRP A 20 -5.34 15.10 -8.22
CA TRP A 20 -5.72 13.79 -8.75
C TRP A 20 -5.78 13.73 -10.27
N GLY A 21 -5.62 14.87 -10.95
CA GLY A 21 -5.55 14.92 -12.40
C GLY A 21 -4.17 14.64 -12.99
N TRP A 22 -4.01 15.06 -14.24
CA TRP A 22 -2.84 14.74 -15.05
C TRP A 22 -1.48 15.18 -14.46
N PRO A 23 -1.33 16.29 -13.69
CA PRO A 23 -0.02 16.71 -13.20
C PRO A 23 0.57 15.71 -12.19
N LEU A 24 -0.23 15.25 -11.21
CA LEU A 24 0.27 14.27 -10.24
C LEU A 24 0.51 12.91 -10.90
N LEU A 25 -0.38 12.49 -11.81
CA LEU A 25 -0.19 11.23 -12.55
C LEU A 25 1.13 11.26 -13.34
N PHE A 26 1.42 12.37 -14.02
CA PHE A 26 2.69 12.57 -14.72
C PHE A 26 3.88 12.57 -13.76
N LEU A 27 3.76 13.20 -12.59
CA LEU A 27 4.84 13.19 -11.59
C LEU A 27 5.08 11.79 -11.01
N ILE A 28 4.04 11.03 -10.66
CA ILE A 28 4.17 9.69 -10.09
C ILE A 28 4.73 8.71 -11.12
N VAL A 29 4.09 8.61 -12.28
CA VAL A 29 4.50 7.68 -13.34
C VAL A 29 5.83 8.14 -13.95
N GLY A 30 6.00 9.43 -14.21
CA GLY A 30 7.24 10.00 -14.75
C GLY A 30 8.43 9.82 -13.81
N THR A 31 8.25 10.02 -12.50
CA THR A 31 9.32 9.76 -11.51
C THR A 31 9.65 8.27 -11.45
N GLY A 32 8.65 7.39 -11.43
CA GLY A 32 8.91 5.95 -11.44
C GLY A 32 9.64 5.50 -12.71
N ALA A 33 9.26 6.02 -13.87
CA ALA A 33 9.92 5.72 -15.13
C ALA A 33 11.37 6.24 -15.15
N PHE A 34 11.58 7.47 -14.67
CA PHE A 34 12.90 8.05 -14.50
C PHE A 34 13.79 7.20 -13.59
N VAL A 35 13.28 6.80 -12.41
CA VAL A 35 14.01 5.95 -11.46
C VAL A 35 14.28 4.57 -12.05
N MET A 36 13.31 3.98 -12.77
CA MET A 36 13.48 2.69 -13.43
C MET A 36 14.66 2.71 -14.41
N VAL A 37 14.73 3.74 -15.27
CA VAL A 37 15.84 3.91 -16.22
C VAL A 37 17.15 4.22 -15.50
N ARG A 38 17.16 5.14 -14.53
CA ARG A 38 18.36 5.54 -13.79
C ARG A 38 18.97 4.43 -12.96
N THR A 39 18.14 3.52 -12.44
CA THR A 39 18.60 2.35 -11.70
C THR A 39 18.96 1.18 -12.61
N GLY A 40 18.88 1.32 -13.94
CA GLY A 40 19.19 0.25 -14.87
C GLY A 40 18.22 -0.93 -14.77
N PHE A 41 16.94 -0.67 -14.52
CA PHE A 41 15.88 -1.67 -14.39
C PHE A 41 16.15 -2.70 -13.27
N VAL A 42 16.84 -2.32 -12.19
CA VAL A 42 17.11 -3.20 -11.03
C VAL A 42 15.86 -3.88 -10.46
N PRO A 43 14.72 -3.20 -10.25
CA PRO A 43 13.51 -3.84 -9.72
C PRO A 43 13.03 -5.02 -10.58
N ILE A 44 13.18 -4.92 -11.90
CA ILE A 44 12.78 -5.96 -12.85
C ILE A 44 13.85 -7.04 -12.95
N THR A 45 15.11 -6.65 -13.20
CA THR A 45 16.22 -7.60 -13.43
C THR A 45 16.61 -8.39 -12.19
N LYS A 46 16.42 -7.85 -10.98
CA LYS A 46 16.75 -8.50 -9.70
C LYS A 46 15.51 -9.05 -8.98
N PHE A 47 14.34 -9.07 -9.61
CA PHE A 47 13.11 -9.59 -9.02
C PHE A 47 13.27 -11.01 -8.45
N GLY A 48 13.86 -11.94 -9.22
CA GLY A 48 14.08 -13.32 -8.76
C GLY A 48 15.02 -13.41 -7.54
N TYR A 49 16.04 -12.55 -7.48
CA TYR A 49 16.91 -12.46 -6.31
C TYR A 49 16.14 -11.92 -5.09
N ALA A 50 15.36 -10.87 -5.26
CA ALA A 50 14.54 -10.30 -4.19
C ALA A 50 13.57 -11.33 -3.61
N MET A 51 12.87 -12.09 -4.47
CA MET A 51 11.97 -13.18 -4.04
C MET A 51 12.73 -14.26 -3.25
N LYS A 52 13.92 -14.66 -3.71
CA LYS A 52 14.78 -15.63 -2.99
C LYS A 52 15.20 -15.13 -1.60
N GLN A 53 15.52 -13.85 -1.48
CA GLN A 53 15.99 -13.25 -0.22
C GLN A 53 14.86 -12.88 0.75
N THR A 54 13.60 -12.94 0.33
CA THR A 54 12.44 -12.55 1.15
C THR A 54 11.55 -13.75 1.44
N PHE A 55 10.74 -14.17 0.47
CA PHE A 55 9.78 -15.27 0.62
C PHE A 55 10.45 -16.61 0.89
N PHE A 56 11.49 -16.96 0.12
CA PHE A 56 12.14 -18.27 0.29
C PHE A 56 13.08 -18.35 1.50
N LYS A 57 13.48 -17.20 2.07
CA LYS A 57 14.25 -17.12 3.32
C LYS A 57 13.41 -17.29 4.58
N MET A 58 12.07 -17.30 4.49
CA MET A 58 11.20 -17.66 5.62
C MET A 58 11.48 -19.07 6.14
N PHE A 59 11.97 -19.97 5.27
CA PHE A 59 12.30 -21.37 5.60
C PHE A 59 13.74 -21.57 6.07
N ALA A 60 14.58 -20.53 6.04
CA ALA A 60 15.98 -20.62 6.46
C ALA A 60 16.12 -20.38 7.97
N LYS A 61 16.88 -21.24 8.66
CA LYS A 61 17.06 -21.21 10.13
C LYS A 61 17.89 -20.01 10.63
N GLU A 62 18.65 -19.35 9.79
CA GLU A 62 19.51 -18.21 10.17
C GLU A 62 19.00 -16.91 9.55
N GLN A 63 18.55 -16.01 10.42
CA GLN A 63 18.19 -14.64 10.07
C GLN A 63 19.07 -13.69 10.89
N VAL A 64 20.36 -13.69 10.58
CA VAL A 64 21.34 -12.79 11.21
C VAL A 64 21.46 -11.55 10.32
N GLY A 65 20.76 -10.49 10.69
CA GLY A 65 20.88 -9.17 10.07
C GLY A 65 20.52 -8.08 11.07
N GLU A 66 21.15 -6.92 10.96
CA GLU A 66 20.86 -5.77 11.81
C GLU A 66 19.48 -5.15 11.44
N GLY A 67 18.46 -5.49 12.24
CA GLY A 67 17.10 -4.98 12.08
C GLY A 67 16.15 -5.54 13.14
N GLU A 68 15.04 -4.85 13.38
CA GLU A 68 14.07 -5.24 14.43
C GLU A 68 13.14 -6.39 14.02
N VAL A 69 13.00 -6.60 12.71
CA VAL A 69 12.14 -7.61 12.09
C VAL A 69 12.87 -8.32 10.96
N THR A 70 12.43 -9.52 10.66
CA THR A 70 13.02 -10.36 9.61
C THR A 70 12.63 -9.83 8.23
N ALA A 71 13.39 -10.18 7.18
CA ALA A 71 13.07 -9.74 5.81
C ALA A 71 11.64 -10.16 5.38
N PHE A 72 11.22 -11.37 5.79
CA PHE A 72 9.86 -11.84 5.54
C PHE A 72 8.83 -11.01 6.32
N GLN A 73 9.05 -10.77 7.62
CA GLN A 73 8.14 -9.96 8.43
C GLN A 73 8.03 -8.52 7.91
N ALA A 74 9.13 -7.93 7.42
CA ALA A 74 9.12 -6.61 6.81
C ALA A 74 8.26 -6.59 5.53
N VAL A 75 8.45 -7.58 4.64
CA VAL A 75 7.63 -7.70 3.42
C VAL A 75 6.17 -7.98 3.76
N SER A 76 5.87 -8.90 4.68
CA SER A 76 4.51 -9.18 5.13
C SER A 76 3.84 -7.95 5.73
N THR A 77 4.55 -7.17 6.54
CA THR A 77 4.00 -5.93 7.12
C THR A 77 3.74 -4.88 6.05
N ALA A 78 4.66 -4.70 5.08
CA ALA A 78 4.45 -3.80 3.97
C ALA A 78 3.26 -4.24 3.08
N LEU A 79 3.12 -5.55 2.84
CA LEU A 79 1.99 -6.11 2.11
C LEU A 79 0.68 -5.97 2.88
N ALA A 80 0.68 -6.12 4.21
CA ALA A 80 -0.51 -5.88 5.05
C ALA A 80 -1.05 -4.45 4.89
N ALA A 81 -0.15 -3.48 4.78
CA ALA A 81 -0.53 -2.08 4.60
C ALA A 81 -0.97 -1.77 3.15
N ALA A 82 -0.43 -2.48 2.17
CA ALA A 82 -0.71 -2.25 0.75
C ALA A 82 -1.96 -2.99 0.24
N VAL A 83 -2.25 -4.17 0.80
CA VAL A 83 -3.41 -4.98 0.43
C VAL A 83 -4.57 -4.62 1.35
N GLY A 84 -5.64 -4.09 0.78
CA GLY A 84 -6.85 -3.78 1.53
C GLY A 84 -8.05 -3.52 0.64
N THR A 85 -8.99 -2.72 1.12
CA THR A 85 -10.23 -2.36 0.40
C THR A 85 -9.96 -1.86 -1.01
N GLY A 86 -8.86 -1.11 -1.22
CA GLY A 86 -8.48 -0.61 -2.54
C GLY A 86 -8.30 -1.71 -3.59
N ASN A 87 -7.82 -2.90 -3.21
CA ASN A 87 -7.65 -4.03 -4.13
C ASN A 87 -8.98 -4.69 -4.51
N ILE A 88 -10.02 -4.53 -3.70
CA ILE A 88 -11.34 -5.14 -3.92
C ILE A 88 -12.28 -4.09 -4.51
N ALA A 89 -12.71 -3.14 -3.69
CA ALA A 89 -13.62 -2.08 -4.10
C ALA A 89 -12.95 -1.07 -5.04
N GLY A 90 -11.68 -0.72 -4.81
CA GLY A 90 -10.98 0.28 -5.64
C GLY A 90 -10.79 -0.18 -7.08
N VAL A 91 -10.41 -1.44 -7.31
CA VAL A 91 -10.33 -2.03 -8.66
C VAL A 91 -11.72 -2.05 -9.32
N GLY A 92 -12.75 -2.46 -8.57
CA GLY A 92 -14.14 -2.47 -9.07
C GLY A 92 -14.62 -1.08 -9.48
N THR A 93 -14.39 -0.07 -8.64
CA THR A 93 -14.71 1.33 -8.92
C THR A 93 -13.93 1.86 -10.13
N ALA A 94 -12.64 1.53 -10.26
CA ALA A 94 -11.83 1.93 -11.40
C ALA A 94 -12.37 1.35 -12.72
N ILE A 95 -12.79 0.08 -12.73
CA ILE A 95 -13.41 -0.56 -13.90
C ILE A 95 -14.80 0.06 -14.18
N ALA A 96 -15.59 0.33 -13.15
CA ALA A 96 -16.93 0.89 -13.29
C ALA A 96 -16.90 2.32 -13.88
N ILE A 97 -15.94 3.14 -13.47
CA ILE A 97 -15.81 4.53 -13.91
C ILE A 97 -14.99 4.64 -15.20
N GLY A 98 -13.85 3.95 -15.29
CA GLY A 98 -12.88 4.06 -16.38
C GLY A 98 -13.01 3.00 -17.47
N GLY A 99 -13.90 2.02 -17.30
CA GLY A 99 -14.03 0.87 -18.17
C GLY A 99 -12.96 -0.21 -17.94
N PRO A 100 -13.06 -1.36 -18.63
CA PRO A 100 -12.15 -2.50 -18.41
C PRO A 100 -10.69 -2.20 -18.74
N GLY A 101 -10.42 -1.26 -19.65
CA GLY A 101 -9.06 -0.80 -19.98
C GLY A 101 -8.31 -0.16 -18.81
N ALA A 102 -8.99 0.23 -17.72
CA ALA A 102 -8.34 0.69 -16.49
C ALA A 102 -7.36 -0.37 -15.93
N VAL A 103 -7.66 -1.66 -16.10
CA VAL A 103 -6.82 -2.77 -15.61
C VAL A 103 -5.42 -2.73 -16.23
N PHE A 104 -5.32 -2.47 -17.54
CA PHE A 104 -4.04 -2.33 -18.23
C PHE A 104 -3.20 -1.20 -17.63
N TRP A 105 -3.81 -0.04 -17.39
CA TRP A 105 -3.13 1.11 -16.81
C TRP A 105 -2.70 0.86 -15.36
N MET A 106 -3.50 0.13 -14.58
CA MET A 106 -3.12 -0.30 -13.23
C MET A 106 -1.87 -1.19 -13.25
N TRP A 107 -1.76 -2.14 -14.20
CA TRP A 107 -0.56 -2.96 -14.35
C TRP A 107 0.66 -2.15 -14.76
N LEU A 108 0.51 -1.23 -15.71
CA LEU A 108 1.61 -0.35 -16.12
C LEU A 108 2.09 0.53 -14.96
N ALA A 109 1.16 1.15 -14.23
CA ALA A 109 1.45 1.95 -13.05
C ALA A 109 2.14 1.12 -11.96
N ALA A 110 1.73 -0.14 -11.76
CA ALA A 110 2.38 -1.04 -10.81
C ALA A 110 3.83 -1.35 -11.21
N VAL A 111 4.09 -1.66 -12.49
CA VAL A 111 5.45 -1.94 -13.00
C VAL A 111 6.37 -0.73 -12.79
N VAL A 112 5.89 0.45 -13.14
CA VAL A 112 6.63 1.70 -12.96
C VAL A 112 6.80 2.03 -11.47
N GLY A 113 5.76 1.82 -10.67
CA GLY A 113 5.76 2.03 -9.22
C GLY A 113 6.74 1.16 -8.45
N MET A 114 7.10 -0.03 -8.97
CA MET A 114 8.16 -0.85 -8.37
C MET A 114 9.49 -0.10 -8.24
N ALA A 115 9.83 0.74 -9.22
CA ALA A 115 11.06 1.54 -9.17
C ALA A 115 11.00 2.65 -8.12
N THR A 116 9.88 3.37 -8.04
CA THR A 116 9.67 4.38 -6.99
C THR A 116 9.77 3.74 -5.62
N LYS A 117 9.07 2.61 -5.39
CA LYS A 117 9.10 1.91 -4.11
C LYS A 117 10.50 1.40 -3.76
N TYR A 118 11.24 0.89 -4.75
CA TYR A 118 12.63 0.48 -4.56
C TYR A 118 13.50 1.66 -4.08
N ALA A 119 13.43 2.81 -4.75
CA ALA A 119 14.19 3.99 -4.36
C ALA A 119 13.81 4.50 -2.96
N GLU A 120 12.52 4.52 -2.62
CA GLU A 120 12.04 4.88 -1.29
C GLU A 120 12.64 3.99 -0.20
N VAL A 121 12.66 2.68 -0.42
CA VAL A 121 13.19 1.71 0.56
C VAL A 121 14.71 1.84 0.68
N VAL A 122 15.43 1.98 -0.42
CA VAL A 122 16.89 2.19 -0.41
C VAL A 122 17.25 3.45 0.37
N LEU A 123 16.60 4.58 0.08
CA LEU A 123 16.83 5.83 0.79
C LEU A 123 16.46 5.71 2.28
N SER A 124 15.38 5.00 2.59
CA SER A 124 14.96 4.78 3.98
C SER A 124 15.96 3.95 4.77
N ILE A 125 16.70 3.04 4.12
CA ILE A 125 17.77 2.25 4.77
C ILE A 125 19.05 3.07 4.91
N GLU A 126 19.42 3.84 3.89
CA GLU A 126 20.63 4.67 3.88
C GLU A 126 20.59 5.79 4.94
N TYR A 127 19.42 6.43 5.09
CA TYR A 127 19.23 7.57 5.99
C TYR A 127 18.48 7.20 7.28
N ARG A 128 18.44 5.91 7.67
CA ARG A 128 17.84 5.51 8.95
C ARG A 128 18.70 5.95 10.12
N GLU A 129 18.04 6.34 11.20
CA GLU A 129 18.69 6.67 12.46
C GLU A 129 18.39 5.60 13.50
N LYS A 130 19.31 5.45 14.46
CA LYS A 130 19.10 4.58 15.61
C LYS A 130 18.73 5.46 16.80
N THR A 131 17.53 5.25 17.31
CA THR A 131 17.02 5.93 18.52
C THR A 131 17.81 5.50 19.76
N GLU A 132 17.72 6.30 20.82
CA GLU A 132 18.34 6.00 22.13
C GLU A 132 17.91 4.64 22.69
N ASP A 133 16.66 4.24 22.43
CA ASP A 133 16.10 2.92 22.80
C ASP A 133 16.63 1.77 21.93
N GLY A 134 17.54 2.03 21.00
CA GLY A 134 18.15 1.05 20.10
C GLY A 134 17.31 0.66 18.89
N ARG A 135 16.14 1.28 18.68
CA ARG A 135 15.23 1.03 17.55
C ARG A 135 15.66 1.80 16.31
N TYR A 136 15.39 1.25 15.13
CA TYR A 136 15.66 1.94 13.87
C TYR A 136 14.43 2.75 13.44
N VAL A 137 14.64 4.02 13.13
CA VAL A 137 13.63 4.92 12.56
C VAL A 137 14.11 5.42 11.21
N GLY A 138 13.22 5.44 10.24
CA GLY A 138 13.55 5.80 8.87
C GLY A 138 12.29 6.14 8.08
N GLY A 139 12.48 6.58 6.85
CA GLY A 139 11.39 6.96 5.96
C GLY A 139 11.61 8.31 5.29
N PRO A 140 10.62 8.81 4.56
CA PRO A 140 10.78 10.00 3.74
C PRO A 140 11.13 11.28 4.49
N MET A 141 10.58 11.45 5.68
CA MET A 141 10.94 12.57 6.55
C MET A 141 12.44 12.58 6.89
N TYR A 142 13.07 11.42 7.09
CA TYR A 142 14.49 11.34 7.41
C TYR A 142 15.36 11.65 6.20
N TYR A 143 15.15 10.98 5.05
CA TYR A 143 15.98 11.27 3.88
C TYR A 143 15.74 12.67 3.28
N LEU A 144 14.60 13.30 3.54
CA LEU A 144 14.36 14.70 3.19
C LEU A 144 15.12 15.67 4.11
N ASP A 145 15.21 15.36 5.40
CA ASP A 145 15.94 16.19 6.36
C ASP A 145 17.46 15.99 6.25
N THR A 146 17.95 14.76 6.36
CA THR A 146 19.40 14.47 6.40
C THR A 146 20.02 14.33 5.02
N GLY A 147 19.33 13.67 4.08
CA GLY A 147 19.82 13.45 2.72
C GLY A 147 19.68 14.68 1.83
N ALA A 148 18.46 15.20 1.68
CA ALA A 148 18.18 16.36 0.84
C ALA A 148 18.46 17.70 1.53
N LYS A 149 18.68 17.72 2.86
CA LYS A 149 18.87 18.94 3.67
C LYS A 149 17.70 19.92 3.53
N LYS A 150 16.48 19.40 3.38
CA LYS A 150 15.24 20.15 3.19
C LYS A 150 14.25 19.84 4.31
N LYS A 151 14.57 20.32 5.52
CA LYS A 151 13.75 20.14 6.73
C LYS A 151 12.29 20.53 6.55
N TRP A 152 12.01 21.59 5.78
CA TRP A 152 10.62 22.02 5.54
C TRP A 152 9.81 20.96 4.77
N LEU A 153 10.41 20.24 3.82
CA LEU A 153 9.76 19.13 3.12
C LEU A 153 9.55 17.92 4.05
N ALA A 154 10.51 17.65 4.93
CA ALA A 154 10.38 16.59 5.92
C ALA A 154 9.19 16.83 6.86
N VAL A 155 9.02 18.06 7.35
CA VAL A 155 7.90 18.47 8.19
C VAL A 155 6.57 18.37 7.43
N LEU A 156 6.50 18.87 6.19
CA LEU A 156 5.30 18.74 5.37
C LEU A 156 4.94 17.27 5.12
N PHE A 157 5.92 16.43 4.79
CA PHE A 157 5.70 15.00 4.60
C PHE A 157 5.18 14.34 5.89
N ALA A 158 5.76 14.67 7.04
CA ALA A 158 5.32 14.12 8.32
C ALA A 158 3.86 14.50 8.63
N ILE A 159 3.48 15.75 8.39
CA ILE A 159 2.10 16.24 8.59
C ILE A 159 1.15 15.51 7.63
N PHE A 160 1.42 15.56 6.32
CA PHE A 160 0.52 14.94 5.32
C PHE A 160 0.46 13.43 5.46
N GLY A 161 1.60 12.77 5.70
CA GLY A 161 1.68 11.33 5.92
C GLY A 161 0.86 10.91 7.15
N THR A 162 0.98 11.64 8.27
CA THR A 162 0.20 11.36 9.48
C THR A 162 -1.29 11.58 9.26
N THR A 163 -1.70 12.64 8.57
CA THR A 163 -3.12 12.85 8.25
C THR A 163 -3.65 11.78 7.29
N ALA A 164 -2.85 11.38 6.30
CA ALA A 164 -3.23 10.36 5.33
C ALA A 164 -3.39 8.96 5.96
N THR A 165 -2.66 8.63 7.03
CA THR A 165 -2.83 7.34 7.71
C THR A 165 -4.20 7.19 8.37
N PHE A 166 -4.82 8.28 8.85
CA PHE A 166 -6.19 8.24 9.36
C PHE A 166 -7.21 7.99 8.25
N GLY A 167 -7.04 8.64 7.09
CA GLY A 167 -7.95 8.46 5.95
C GLY A 167 -7.82 7.07 5.32
N ILE A 168 -6.74 6.87 4.55
CA ILE A 168 -6.53 5.67 3.74
C ILE A 168 -6.18 4.47 4.61
N GLY A 169 -5.46 4.69 5.72
CA GLY A 169 -4.99 3.62 6.60
C GLY A 169 -6.01 3.14 7.62
N ASN A 170 -7.01 3.94 8.01
CA ASN A 170 -7.94 3.58 9.08
C ASN A 170 -9.42 3.72 8.68
N MET A 171 -9.89 4.93 8.37
CA MET A 171 -11.32 5.21 8.21
C MET A 171 -11.91 4.46 7.01
N VAL A 172 -11.27 4.52 5.85
CA VAL A 172 -11.77 3.83 4.64
C VAL A 172 -11.79 2.32 4.82
N GLN A 173 -10.76 1.76 5.49
CA GLN A 173 -10.64 0.31 5.69
C GLN A 173 -11.68 -0.21 6.69
N SER A 174 -11.83 0.44 7.84
CA SER A 174 -12.79 0.04 8.88
C SER A 174 -14.24 0.22 8.42
N ASN A 175 -14.53 1.32 7.70
CA ASN A 175 -15.85 1.56 7.14
C ASN A 175 -16.25 0.47 6.14
N SER A 176 -15.36 0.09 5.22
CA SER A 176 -15.67 -0.93 4.20
C SER A 176 -15.95 -2.30 4.80
N VAL A 177 -15.23 -2.66 5.88
CA VAL A 177 -15.51 -3.90 6.62
C VAL A 177 -16.88 -3.83 7.31
N ALA A 178 -17.17 -2.71 8.00
CA ALA A 178 -18.44 -2.52 8.68
C ALA A 178 -19.64 -2.56 7.71
N ASP A 179 -19.52 -1.89 6.56
CA ASP A 179 -20.54 -1.86 5.52
C ASP A 179 -20.78 -3.25 4.90
N SER A 180 -19.70 -3.99 4.61
CA SER A 180 -19.79 -5.36 4.08
C SER A 180 -20.49 -6.32 5.06
N LEU A 181 -20.16 -6.23 6.35
CA LEU A 181 -20.79 -7.05 7.39
C LEU A 181 -22.24 -6.65 7.66
N ASN A 182 -22.55 -5.35 7.58
CA ASN A 182 -23.92 -4.88 7.69
C ASN A 182 -24.78 -5.36 6.51
N THR A 183 -24.31 -5.17 5.28
CA THR A 183 -25.07 -5.55 4.08
C THR A 183 -25.28 -7.07 3.97
N THR A 184 -24.26 -7.87 4.33
CA THR A 184 -24.32 -9.32 4.15
C THR A 184 -24.98 -10.05 5.33
N PHE A 185 -24.73 -9.57 6.56
CA PHE A 185 -25.11 -10.28 7.78
C PHE A 185 -25.98 -9.44 8.74
N ASN A 186 -26.34 -8.21 8.35
CA ASN A 186 -27.11 -7.26 9.15
C ASN A 186 -26.51 -6.98 10.53
N ILE A 187 -25.17 -7.01 10.63
CA ILE A 187 -24.42 -6.68 11.85
C ILE A 187 -24.34 -5.17 12.01
N ASP A 188 -24.56 -4.66 13.22
CA ASP A 188 -24.42 -3.23 13.53
C ASP A 188 -22.96 -2.75 13.30
N PRO A 189 -22.74 -1.68 12.51
CA PRO A 189 -21.43 -1.08 12.32
C PRO A 189 -20.69 -0.73 13.62
N LEU A 190 -21.40 -0.35 14.69
CA LEU A 190 -20.78 -0.03 15.99
C LEU A 190 -20.13 -1.27 16.62
N ILE A 191 -20.79 -2.43 16.54
CA ILE A 191 -20.25 -3.69 17.06
C ILE A 191 -18.99 -4.06 16.27
N THR A 192 -19.05 -3.95 14.94
CA THR A 192 -17.88 -4.21 14.08
C THR A 192 -16.71 -3.28 14.44
N GLY A 193 -16.97 -1.99 14.59
CA GLY A 193 -15.97 -0.99 14.96
C GLY A 193 -15.30 -1.28 16.32
N LEU A 194 -16.09 -1.64 17.34
CA LEU A 194 -15.59 -2.01 18.66
C LEU A 194 -14.68 -3.26 18.60
N VAL A 195 -15.10 -4.30 17.90
CA VAL A 195 -14.32 -5.52 17.74
C VAL A 195 -13.01 -5.24 16.99
N LEU A 196 -13.07 -4.47 15.89
CA LEU A 196 -11.88 -4.06 15.15
C LEU A 196 -10.93 -3.22 16.01
N ALA A 197 -11.45 -2.27 16.79
CA ALA A 197 -10.64 -1.44 17.67
C ALA A 197 -9.88 -2.27 18.71
N VAL A 198 -10.54 -3.22 19.36
CA VAL A 198 -9.91 -4.14 20.32
C VAL A 198 -8.87 -5.02 19.62
N ALA A 199 -9.19 -5.61 18.47
CA ALA A 199 -8.26 -6.44 17.72
C ALA A 199 -7.01 -5.67 17.29
N VAL A 200 -7.17 -4.45 16.77
CA VAL A 200 -6.05 -3.58 16.37
C VAL A 200 -5.23 -3.14 17.59
N ALA A 201 -5.86 -2.81 18.72
CA ALA A 201 -5.16 -2.45 19.95
C ALA A 201 -4.29 -3.63 20.44
N LEU A 202 -4.84 -4.85 20.44
CA LEU A 202 -4.09 -6.05 20.82
C LEU A 202 -2.86 -6.26 19.94
N VAL A 203 -2.90 -5.92 18.65
CA VAL A 203 -1.74 -6.09 17.75
C VAL A 203 -0.74 -4.94 17.86
N THR A 204 -1.21 -3.70 18.04
CA THR A 204 -0.35 -2.50 18.00
C THR A 204 0.37 -2.22 19.31
N ILE A 205 -0.19 -2.58 20.47
CA ILE A 205 0.43 -2.34 21.80
C ILE A 205 1.82 -3.01 21.91
N GLY A 206 2.02 -4.16 21.28
CA GLY A 206 3.31 -4.87 21.28
C GLY A 206 4.38 -4.29 20.34
N GLY A 207 4.08 -3.20 19.63
CA GLY A 207 5.01 -2.55 18.70
C GLY A 207 5.33 -3.35 17.44
N ILE A 208 6.38 -2.95 16.73
CA ILE A 208 6.68 -3.45 15.37
C ILE A 208 6.98 -4.96 15.31
N LYS A 209 7.54 -5.53 16.39
CA LYS A 209 7.78 -6.97 16.50
C LYS A 209 6.48 -7.77 16.54
N GLN A 210 5.48 -7.29 17.28
CA GLN A 210 4.17 -7.93 17.37
C GLN A 210 3.40 -7.80 16.07
N ILE A 211 3.43 -6.61 15.46
CA ILE A 211 2.85 -6.36 14.13
C ILE A 211 3.47 -7.34 13.13
N GLY A 212 4.80 -7.40 13.04
CA GLY A 212 5.52 -8.31 12.13
C GLY A 212 5.16 -9.78 12.36
N ARG A 213 5.03 -10.22 13.61
CA ARG A 213 4.62 -11.59 13.93
C ARG A 213 3.20 -11.89 13.42
N VAL A 214 2.24 -11.02 13.68
CA VAL A 214 0.84 -11.23 13.27
C VAL A 214 0.69 -11.15 11.75
N THR A 215 1.26 -10.13 11.11
CA THR A 215 1.18 -9.95 9.66
C THR A 215 1.88 -11.08 8.91
N SER A 216 2.98 -11.63 9.43
CA SER A 216 3.69 -12.76 8.81
C SER A 216 2.85 -14.03 8.66
N VAL A 217 1.82 -14.21 9.49
CA VAL A 217 0.88 -15.34 9.40
C VAL A 217 -0.39 -14.95 8.65
N LEU A 218 -0.97 -13.79 8.99
CA LEU A 218 -2.26 -13.35 8.47
C LEU A 218 -2.18 -12.99 6.98
N VAL A 219 -1.12 -12.30 6.55
CA VAL A 219 -0.99 -11.80 5.17
C VAL A 219 -0.86 -12.92 4.14
N PRO A 220 0.01 -13.94 4.33
CA PRO A 220 0.06 -15.05 3.38
C PRO A 220 -1.26 -15.82 3.32
N PHE A 221 -1.92 -16.02 4.47
CA PHE A 221 -3.21 -16.70 4.53
C PHE A 221 -4.31 -15.93 3.78
N MET A 222 -4.47 -14.62 4.04
CA MET A 222 -5.48 -13.81 3.36
C MET A 222 -5.22 -13.73 1.85
N ALA A 223 -3.96 -13.61 1.44
CA ALA A 223 -3.58 -13.57 0.04
C ALA A 223 -3.86 -14.92 -0.65
N ALA A 224 -3.56 -16.04 0.02
CA ALA A 224 -3.85 -17.37 -0.50
C ALA A 224 -5.36 -17.58 -0.71
N VAL A 225 -6.18 -17.25 0.28
CA VAL A 225 -7.65 -17.38 0.16
C VAL A 225 -8.18 -16.53 -1.00
N TYR A 226 -7.74 -15.27 -1.09
CA TYR A 226 -8.18 -14.35 -2.15
C TYR A 226 -7.76 -14.84 -3.55
N ILE A 227 -6.49 -15.18 -3.72
CA ILE A 227 -5.94 -15.63 -5.02
C ILE A 227 -6.53 -16.97 -5.43
N LEU A 228 -6.63 -17.95 -4.52
CA LEU A 228 -7.18 -19.27 -4.83
C LEU A 228 -8.68 -19.18 -5.17
N GLY A 229 -9.44 -18.33 -4.46
CA GLY A 229 -10.84 -18.07 -4.80
C GLY A 229 -11.01 -17.46 -6.19
N GLY A 230 -10.19 -16.45 -6.52
CA GLY A 230 -10.19 -15.83 -7.85
C GLY A 230 -9.78 -16.82 -8.96
N LEU A 231 -8.72 -17.60 -8.73
CA LEU A 231 -8.28 -18.64 -9.66
C LEU A 231 -9.34 -19.70 -9.88
N LEU A 232 -10.06 -20.12 -8.83
CA LEU A 232 -11.16 -21.07 -8.95
C LEU A 232 -12.26 -20.53 -9.88
N ILE A 233 -12.65 -19.26 -9.72
CA ILE A 233 -13.65 -18.63 -10.62
C ILE A 233 -13.13 -18.58 -12.06
N ILE A 234 -11.86 -18.21 -12.25
CA ILE A 234 -11.22 -18.17 -13.58
C ILE A 234 -11.21 -19.57 -14.22
N PHE A 235 -10.84 -20.61 -13.47
CA PHE A 235 -10.80 -21.98 -14.01
C PHE A 235 -12.19 -22.52 -14.34
N LEU A 236 -13.21 -22.19 -13.54
CA LEU A 236 -14.60 -22.55 -13.85
C LEU A 236 -15.14 -21.83 -15.09
N ASN A 237 -14.57 -20.67 -15.45
CA ASN A 237 -15.00 -19.83 -16.57
C ASN A 237 -13.88 -19.60 -17.59
N ILE A 238 -13.02 -20.60 -17.79
CA ILE A 238 -11.78 -20.46 -18.57
C ILE A 238 -12.03 -19.99 -20.01
N GLU A 239 -13.19 -20.34 -20.57
CA GLU A 239 -13.62 -19.96 -21.92
C GLU A 239 -13.87 -18.44 -22.07
N LEU A 240 -14.19 -17.75 -20.97
CA LEU A 240 -14.44 -16.30 -20.97
C LEU A 240 -13.13 -15.48 -20.85
N VAL A 241 -12.01 -16.12 -20.51
CA VAL A 241 -10.73 -15.43 -20.29
C VAL A 241 -10.24 -14.68 -21.54
N PRO A 242 -10.25 -15.26 -22.76
CA PRO A 242 -9.85 -14.53 -23.95
C PRO A 242 -10.72 -13.30 -24.21
N ALA A 243 -12.03 -13.41 -24.01
CA ALA A 243 -12.96 -12.28 -24.18
C ALA A 243 -12.70 -11.19 -23.12
N ALA A 244 -12.38 -11.57 -21.88
CA ALA A 244 -12.01 -10.63 -20.83
C ALA A 244 -10.74 -9.84 -21.17
N PHE A 245 -9.70 -10.51 -21.70
CA PHE A 245 -8.52 -9.80 -22.18
C PHE A 245 -8.83 -8.90 -23.38
N GLY A 246 -9.75 -9.30 -24.27
CA GLY A 246 -10.17 -8.50 -25.42
C GLY A 246 -10.95 -7.23 -25.08
N VAL A 247 -11.52 -7.12 -23.87
CA VAL A 247 -12.12 -5.85 -23.40
C VAL A 247 -11.13 -5.00 -22.59
N ILE A 248 -10.06 -5.60 -22.07
CA ILE A 248 -9.00 -4.90 -21.31
C ILE A 248 -8.03 -4.17 -22.26
N PHE A 249 -7.69 -4.78 -23.39
CA PHE A 249 -6.73 -4.26 -24.36
C PHE A 249 -7.43 -3.68 -25.59
#